data_AF-A0A7K8H506-F1
#
_entry.id   AF-A0A7K8H506-F1
#
_cell.length_a   1.000
_cell.length_b   1.000
_cell.length_c   1.000
_cell.angle_alpha   90.00
_cell.angle_beta   90.00
_cell.angle_gamma   90.00
#
_symmetry.space_group_name_H-M   'P 1'
#
loop_
_entity.id
_entity.type
_entity.pdbx_description
1 polymer ?
#
loop_
_entity_poly.entity_id
_entity_poly.type
_entity_poly.pdbx_seq_one_letter_code
_entity_poly.pdbx_strand_id
1 'polypeptide(L)' 'GVLRGIPDPQARPPGHDPVGVVSLAQLFEVALAKQKDPAVATRGIPLPALVGSLVGSARSLGLHVVPR' A
#
# COMPACT_ATOMS: atom_id res chain seq x y z
N GLY A 1 17.23 -30.15 -28.39
CA GLY A 1 16.38 -30.90 -27.44
C GLY A 1 16.25 -30.08 -26.19
N VAL A 2 15.12 -29.38 -26.04
CA VAL A 2 14.81 -28.57 -24.85
C VAL A 2 14.13 -29.48 -23.83
N LEU A 3 14.88 -29.90 -22.80
CA LEU A 3 14.30 -30.55 -21.64
C LEU A 3 13.58 -29.47 -20.81
N ARG A 4 12.28 -29.38 -21.08
CA ARG A 4 11.30 -28.60 -20.33
C ARG A 4 11.36 -29.07 -18.87
N GLY A 5 11.90 -28.23 -17.99
CA GLY A 5 11.94 -28.48 -16.56
C GLY A 5 10.54 -28.82 -16.04
N ILE A 6 10.45 -29.88 -15.25
CA ILE A 6 9.22 -30.25 -14.54
C ILE A 6 8.93 -29.10 -13.58
N PRO A 7 7.74 -28.46 -13.65
CA PRO A 7 7.40 -27.42 -12.70
C PRO A 7 7.33 -28.05 -11.31
N ASP A 8 8.12 -27.53 -10.37
CA ASP A 8 8.02 -27.91 -8.96
C ASP A 8 6.55 -27.81 -8.52
N PRO A 9 5.94 -28.86 -7.96
CA PRO A 9 4.55 -28.83 -7.50
C PRO A 9 4.34 -27.86 -6.31
N GLN A 10 5.43 -27.30 -5.77
CA GLN A 10 5.46 -26.26 -4.74
C GLN A 10 5.75 -24.87 -5.30
N ALA A 11 5.90 -24.71 -6.62
CA ALA A 11 5.99 -23.40 -7.25
C ALA A 11 4.64 -22.70 -7.10
N ARG A 12 4.46 -22.02 -5.96
CA ARG A 12 3.38 -21.07 -5.76
C ARG A 12 3.51 -20.07 -6.92
N PRO A 13 2.47 -19.90 -7.75
CA PRO A 13 2.55 -18.92 -8.83
C PRO A 13 2.94 -17.58 -8.21
N PRO A 14 3.85 -16.79 -8.81
CA PRO A 14 4.16 -15.46 -8.32
C PRO A 14 2.94 -14.55 -8.56
N GLY A 15 1.94 -14.70 -7.71
CA GLY A 15 0.91 -13.73 -7.45
C GLY A 15 1.30 -13.04 -6.16
N HIS A 16 1.52 -11.73 -6.22
CA HIS A 16 1.52 -10.88 -5.03
C HIS A 16 0.11 -10.98 -4.42
N ASP A 17 -0.15 -12.01 -3.62
CA ASP A 17 -1.28 -12.00 -2.71
C ASP A 17 -1.08 -10.74 -1.84
N PRO A 18 -2.07 -9.85 -1.74
CA PRO A 18 -1.93 -8.66 -0.93
C PRO A 18 -1.63 -9.07 0.51
N VAL A 19 -0.59 -8.46 1.10
CA VAL A 19 -0.17 -8.71 2.49
C VAL A 19 -1.33 -8.40 3.45
N GLY A 20 -2.21 -7.48 3.05
CA GLY A 20 -3.45 -7.16 3.72
C GLY A 20 -4.29 -6.18 2.90
N VAL A 21 -5.45 -5.84 3.44
CA VAL A 21 -6.39 -4.87 2.86
C VAL A 21 -6.48 -3.66 3.79
N VAL A 22 -6.49 -2.46 3.21
CA VAL A 22 -6.70 -1.20 3.94
C VAL A 22 -7.69 -0.34 3.17
N SER A 23 -8.59 0.33 3.88
CA SER A 23 -9.56 1.22 3.22
C SER A 23 -9.06 2.65 3.09
N LEU A 24 -9.61 3.38 2.12
CA LEU A 24 -9.35 4.80 1.96
C LEU A 24 -9.74 5.59 3.22
N ALA A 25 -10.80 5.17 3.91
CA ALA A 25 -11.21 5.78 5.18
C ALA A 25 -10.12 5.60 6.26
N GLN A 26 -9.53 4.41 6.38
CA GLN A 26 -8.42 4.19 7.32
C GLN A 26 -7.20 5.05 6.96
N LEU A 27 -6.86 5.19 5.68
CA LEU A 27 -5.77 6.06 5.24
C LEU A 27 -6.06 7.54 5.50
N PHE A 28 -7.32 7.96 5.40
CA PHE A 28 -7.76 9.31 5.72
C PHE A 28 -7.59 9.61 7.22
N GLU A 29 -8.00 8.71 8.10
CA GLU A 29 -7.79 8.84 9.55
C GLU A 29 -6.30 8.94 9.91
N VAL A 30 -5.46 8.13 9.27
CA VAL A 30 -4.00 8.22 9.43
C VAL A 30 -3.49 9.57 8.93
N ALA A 31 -3.99 10.08 7.80
CA ALA A 31 -3.60 11.39 7.28
C ALA A 31 -4.00 12.53 8.23
N LEU A 32 -5.20 12.49 8.82
CA LEU A 32 -5.65 13.46 9.82
C LEU A 32 -4.77 13.43 11.08
N ALA A 33 -4.40 12.24 11.55
CA ALA A 33 -3.45 12.11 12.67
C ALA A 33 -2.07 12.67 12.28
N LYS A 34 -1.60 12.37 11.07
CA LYS A 34 -0.31 12.82 10.53
C LYS A 34 -0.25 14.33 10.34
N GLN A 35 -1.35 14.99 10.00
CA GLN A 35 -1.40 16.45 9.86
C GLN A 35 -1.13 17.19 11.18
N LYS A 36 -1.34 16.55 12.33
CA LYS A 36 -1.05 17.13 13.66
C LYS A 36 0.43 17.07 14.01
N ASP A 37 1.23 16.31 13.26
CA ASP A 37 2.68 16.26 13.44
C ASP A 37 3.30 17.62 13.09
N PRO A 38 4.10 18.25 13.97
CA PRO A 38 4.68 19.56 13.72
C PRO A 38 5.51 19.66 12.43
N ALA A 39 6.25 18.59 12.06
CA ALA A 39 7.06 18.59 10.85
C ALA A 39 6.22 18.49 9.57
N VAL A 40 4.98 18.01 9.67
CA VAL A 40 4.00 17.99 8.56
C VAL A 40 3.18 19.27 8.54
N ALA A 41 2.73 19.74 9.70
CA ALA A 41 1.94 20.96 9.86
C ALA A 41 2.70 22.20 9.38
N THR A 42 3.99 22.33 9.74
CA THR A 42 4.85 23.45 9.31
C THR A 42 5.07 23.51 7.80
N ARG A 43 4.93 22.37 7.10
CA ARG A 43 5.03 22.29 5.64
C ARG A 43 3.73 22.64 4.92
N GLY A 44 2.62 22.79 5.63
CA GLY A 44 1.33 23.15 5.04
C GLY A 44 0.81 22.13 4.02
N ILE A 45 1.15 20.84 4.16
CA ILE A 45 0.78 19.82 3.18
C ILE A 45 -0.74 19.58 3.25
N PRO A 46 -1.48 19.74 2.13
CA PRO A 46 -2.91 19.55 2.11
C PRO A 46 -3.27 18.08 2.32
N LEU A 47 -4.40 17.83 3.00
CA LEU A 47 -4.83 16.48 3.38
C LEU A 47 -4.91 15.49 2.20
N PRO A 48 -5.44 15.86 1.00
CA PRO A 48 -5.43 14.97 -0.16
C PRO A 48 -4.03 14.53 -0.61
N ALA A 49 -3.02 15.39 -0.47
CA ALA A 49 -1.64 15.05 -0.83
C ALA A 49 -1.03 14.06 0.18
N LEU A 50 -1.36 14.18 1.47
CA LEU A 50 -0.98 13.21 2.50
C LEU A 50 -1.64 11.86 2.26
N VAL A 51 -2.94 11.85 1.97
CA VAL A 51 -3.67 10.61 1.63
C VAL A 51 -3.05 9.94 0.39
N GLY A 52 -2.78 10.69 -0.67
CA GLY A 52 -2.13 10.16 -1.88
C GLY A 52 -0.76 9.55 -1.58
N SER A 53 0.04 10.20 -0.73
CA SER A 53 1.33 9.67 -0.29
C SER A 53 1.18 8.36 0.50
N LEU A 54 0.19 8.29 1.41
CA LEU A 54 -0.11 7.09 2.19
C LEU A 54 -0.61 5.94 1.31
N VAL A 55 -1.40 6.23 0.27
CA VAL A 55 -1.80 5.23 -0.74
C VAL A 55 -0.58 4.66 -1.45
N GLY A 56 0.37 5.52 -1.85
CA GLY A 56 1.64 5.08 -2.46
C GLY A 56 2.45 4.18 -1.53
N SER A 57 2.57 4.55 -0.25
CA SER A 57 3.23 3.74 0.78
C SER A 57 2.54 2.40 1.00
N ALA A 58 1.21 2.39 1.12
CA ALA A 58 0.43 1.16 1.31
C ALA A 58 0.62 0.18 0.15
N ARG A 59 0.58 0.66 -1.09
CA ARG A 59 0.84 -0.17 -2.28
C ARG A 59 2.27 -0.72 -2.31
N SER A 60 3.24 0.09 -1.91
CA SER A 60 4.66 -0.34 -1.83
C SER A 60 4.88 -1.42 -0.77
N LEU A 61 4.05 -1.43 0.28
CA LEU A 61 4.03 -2.47 1.32
C LEU A 61 3.24 -3.73 0.90
N GLY A 62 2.70 -3.77 -0.32
CA GLY A 62 1.87 -4.89 -0.78
C GLY A 62 0.44 -4.89 -0.22
N LEU A 63 -0.04 -3.76 0.30
CA LEU A 63 -1.43 -3.63 0.75
C LEU A 63 -2.36 -3.32 -0.42
N HIS A 64 -3.52 -3.95 -0.43
CA HIS A 64 -4.60 -3.61 -1.34
C HIS A 64 -5.44 -2.47 -0.75
N VAL A 65 -5.44 -1.32 -1.43
CA VAL A 65 -6.24 -0.16 -1.02
C VAL A 65 -7.63 -0.26 -1.63
N VAL A 66 -8.65 -0.35 -0.78
CA VAL A 66 -10.06 -0.42 -1.19
C VAL A 66 -10.80 0.88 -0.89
N PRO A 67 -11.88 1.21 -1.62
CA PRO A 67 -12.64 2.44 -1.40
C PRO A 67 -13.42 2.50 -0.07
N ARG A 68 -13.65 1.36 0.58
CA ARG A 68 -14.60 1.18 1.71
C ARG A 68 -13.90 0.58 2.91
#